data_AF-A0AAD8YKK3-F1
#
_entry.id   AF-A0AAD8YKK3-F1
#
_cell.length_a   1.000
_cell.length_b   1.000
_cell.length_c   1.000
_cell.angle_alpha   90.00
_cell.angle_beta   90.00
_cell.angle_gamma   90.00
#
_symmetry.space_group_name_H-M   'P 1'
#
loop_
_entity.id
_entity.type
_entity.pdbx_description
1 polymer ?
#
loop_
_entity_poly.entity_id
_entity_poly.type
_entity_poly.pdbx_seq_one_letter_code
_entity_poly.pdbx_strand_id
1 'polypeptide(L)'
;MRQSKSPRHLRCFLDGEACVEFMNAASEEDVHRADEWYQHQLTRAKEISWTSRGLTQHEDGSSYHEEEATNNDETKSSETIDTCTESEISSAQEARNVLQKSHLIVGLHCDQAAGEIVDFASAKNIPWCVVPCCTYSEMFSCRKLADGTRVTSYDHLVQWLQERDPRAKVATLDMEGKNKVVYTLP
;
A
#
# COMPACT_ATOMS: atom_id res chain seq x y z
N MET A 1 -27.78 -4.41 18.15
CA MET A 1 -27.18 -4.56 16.81
C MET A 1 -26.16 -3.44 16.62
N ARG A 2 -24.87 -3.75 16.41
CA ARG A 2 -23.91 -2.71 15.99
C ARG A 2 -24.32 -2.28 14.58
N GLN A 3 -24.61 -1.00 14.38
CA GLN A 3 -24.80 -0.47 13.04
C GLN A 3 -23.52 -0.72 12.24
N SER A 4 -23.66 -1.33 11.07
CA SER A 4 -22.56 -1.52 10.13
C SER A 4 -22.12 -0.14 9.66
N LYS A 5 -20.95 0.31 10.10
CA LYS A 5 -20.30 1.49 9.52
C LYS A 5 -19.51 1.02 8.30
N SER A 6 -19.66 1.73 7.18
CA SER A 6 -18.82 1.51 6.01
C SER A 6 -17.34 1.66 6.38
N PRO A 7 -16.44 0.87 5.78
CA PRO A 7 -15.01 1.10 5.92
C PRO A 7 -14.64 2.53 5.55
N ARG A 8 -13.66 3.09 6.26
CA ARG A 8 -13.11 4.41 5.95
C ARG A 8 -11.93 4.25 5.01
N HIS A 9 -11.80 5.15 4.05
CA HIS A 9 -10.75 5.10 3.05
C HIS A 9 -9.63 6.10 3.37
N LEU A 10 -8.40 5.63 3.54
CA LEU A 10 -7.23 6.51 3.67
C LEU A 10 -6.48 6.50 2.33
N ARG A 11 -6.50 7.63 1.62
CA ARG A 11 -5.77 7.81 0.37
C ARG A 11 -4.48 8.58 0.66
N CYS A 12 -3.35 7.90 0.74
CA CYS A 12 -2.07 8.53 1.03
C CYS A 12 -0.93 7.60 0.63
N PHE A 13 0.18 8.17 0.18
CA PHE A 13 1.46 7.49 0.11
C PHE A 13 2.07 7.43 1.51
N LEU A 14 2.40 6.23 1.98
CA LEU A 14 2.90 5.97 3.33
C LEU A 14 4.37 5.53 3.28
N ASP A 15 5.17 6.30 2.55
CA ASP A 15 6.50 5.91 2.13
C ASP A 15 7.56 6.36 3.15
N GLY A 16 8.49 5.46 3.50
CA GLY A 16 9.75 5.79 4.18
C GLY A 16 9.65 6.31 5.62
N GLU A 17 10.74 6.94 6.08
CA GLU A 17 10.88 7.46 7.46
C GLU A 17 9.90 8.60 7.76
N ALA A 18 9.51 9.38 6.73
CA ALA A 18 8.56 10.48 6.88
C ALA A 18 7.18 10.01 7.36
N CYS A 19 6.75 8.80 6.98
CA CYS A 19 5.52 8.20 7.52
C CYS A 19 5.63 7.91 9.03
N VAL A 20 6.81 7.46 9.48
CA VAL A 20 7.09 7.22 10.89
C VAL A 20 7.08 8.53 11.69
N GLU A 21 7.70 9.59 11.15
CA GLU A 21 7.69 10.93 11.71
C GLU A 21 6.28 11.50 11.79
N PHE A 22 5.50 11.37 10.71
CA PHE A 22 4.10 11.79 10.67
C PHE A 22 3.29 11.17 11.81
N MET A 23 3.47 9.88 12.05
CA MET A 23 2.79 9.18 13.15
C MET A 23 3.32 9.55 14.54
N ASN A 24 4.57 9.96 14.67
CA ASN A 24 5.21 10.22 15.97
C ASN A 24 5.22 11.71 16.35
N ALA A 25 4.69 12.60 15.50
CA ALA A 25 4.62 14.03 15.74
C ALA A 25 3.95 14.35 17.10
N ALA A 26 4.66 15.07 17.96
CA ALA A 26 4.26 15.32 19.35
C ALA A 26 4.30 16.81 19.74
N SER A 27 5.24 17.59 19.22
CA SER A 27 5.28 19.04 19.42
C SER A 27 4.38 19.77 18.41
N GLU A 28 3.98 21.00 18.71
CA GLU A 28 3.17 21.81 17.77
C GLU A 28 3.86 22.01 16.42
N GLU A 29 5.18 22.26 16.44
CA GLU A 29 5.99 22.42 15.23
C GLU A 29 6.08 21.11 14.42
N ASP A 30 6.25 19.97 15.10
CA ASP A 30 6.28 18.65 14.44
C ASP A 30 4.93 18.30 13.84
N VAL A 31 3.84 18.59 14.55
CA VAL A 31 2.48 18.36 14.07
C VAL A 31 2.21 19.18 12.82
N HIS A 32 2.62 20.45 12.80
CA HIS A 32 2.45 21.30 11.63
C HIS A 32 3.19 20.74 10.41
N ARG A 33 4.48 20.41 10.56
CA ARG A 33 5.30 19.82 9.49
C ARG A 33 4.74 18.47 9.00
N ALA A 34 4.27 17.65 9.92
CA ALA A 34 3.66 16.36 9.62
C ALA A 34 2.32 16.52 8.86
N ASP A 35 1.50 17.50 9.24
CA ASP A 35 0.25 17.81 8.55
C ASP A 35 0.50 18.31 7.12
N GLU A 36 1.50 19.17 6.91
CA GLU A 36 1.91 19.61 5.58
C GLU A 36 2.37 18.45 4.71
N TRP A 37 3.21 17.56 5.26
CA TRP A 37 3.64 16.34 4.57
C TRP A 37 2.45 15.47 4.16
N TYR A 38 1.49 15.25 5.06
CA TYR A 38 0.31 14.44 4.75
C TYR A 38 -0.54 15.07 3.64
N GLN A 39 -0.77 16.39 3.68
CA GLN A 39 -1.53 17.07 2.62
C GLN A 39 -0.82 16.97 1.26
N HIS A 40 0.51 17.03 1.24
CA HIS A 40 1.28 16.80 0.04
C HIS A 40 1.10 15.37 -0.50
N GLN A 41 1.20 14.34 0.35
CA GLN A 41 0.99 12.95 -0.07
C GLN A 41 -0.46 12.65 -0.49
N LEU A 42 -1.44 13.24 0.19
CA LEU A 42 -2.85 13.14 -0.18
C LEU A 42 -3.10 13.76 -1.56
N THR A 43 -2.50 14.92 -1.83
CA THR A 43 -2.60 15.60 -3.13
C THR A 43 -1.99 14.72 -4.22
N ARG A 44 -0.76 14.25 -4.02
CA ARG A 44 -0.06 13.32 -4.93
C ARG A 44 -0.89 12.06 -5.20
N ALA A 45 -1.49 11.46 -4.16
CA ALA A 45 -2.31 10.26 -4.29
C ALA A 45 -3.67 10.51 -4.99
N LYS A 46 -4.15 11.76 -5.02
CA LYS A 46 -5.34 12.16 -5.79
C LYS A 46 -5.04 12.41 -7.25
N GLU A 47 -3.82 12.84 -7.57
CA GLU A 47 -3.36 13.02 -8.95
C GLU A 47 -3.18 11.67 -9.67
N ILE A 48 -2.92 10.59 -8.93
CA ILE A 48 -2.91 9.24 -9.47
C ILE A 48 -4.35 8.78 -9.70
N SER A 49 -4.71 8.62 -10.97
CA SER A 49 -6.00 8.08 -11.39
C SER A 49 -5.81 6.88 -12.32
N TRP A 50 -6.62 5.84 -12.11
CA TRP A 50 -6.70 4.72 -13.03
C TRP A 50 -7.62 5.11 -14.19
N THR A 51 -7.09 5.08 -15.41
CA THR A 51 -7.88 5.17 -16.64
C THR A 51 -8.17 3.79 -17.20
N SER A 52 -9.07 3.73 -18.18
CA SER A 52 -9.32 2.50 -18.97
C SER A 52 -8.10 1.96 -19.71
N ARG A 53 -7.01 2.74 -19.81
CA ARG A 53 -5.73 2.36 -20.44
C ARG A 53 -4.59 2.18 -19.44
N GLY A 54 -4.86 2.20 -18.14
CA GLY A 54 -3.83 2.15 -17.09
C GLY A 54 -3.72 3.47 -16.31
N LEU A 55 -2.64 3.65 -15.56
CA LEU A 55 -2.43 4.81 -14.68
C LEU A 55 -2.20 6.09 -15.50
N THR A 56 -2.84 7.22 -15.17
CA THR A 56 -2.58 8.51 -15.84
C THR A 56 -1.15 9.00 -15.63
N GLN A 57 -0.57 8.73 -14.46
CA GLN A 57 0.79 9.09 -14.08
C GLN A 57 1.37 7.97 -13.22
N HIS A 58 2.56 7.49 -13.57
CA HIS A 58 3.32 6.56 -12.76
C HIS A 58 4.05 7.27 -11.62
N GLU A 59 4.35 6.53 -10.55
CA GLU A 59 5.05 7.06 -9.35
C GLU A 59 6.44 7.62 -9.66
N ASP A 60 7.06 7.21 -10.76
CA ASP A 60 8.34 7.70 -11.27
C ASP A 60 8.22 8.98 -12.12
N GLY A 61 7.02 9.55 -12.22
CA GLY A 61 6.74 10.73 -13.03
C GLY A 61 6.69 10.44 -14.54
N SER A 62 6.81 9.18 -14.95
CA SER A 62 6.59 8.81 -16.35
C SER A 62 5.10 8.76 -16.67
N SER A 63 4.73 9.38 -17.78
CA SER A 63 3.49 9.07 -18.49
C SER A 63 3.86 8.09 -19.60
N TYR A 64 2.99 7.11 -19.87
CA TYR A 64 3.06 6.37 -21.13
C TYR A 64 2.86 7.35 -22.29
N HIS A 65 3.94 7.82 -22.90
CA HIS A 65 3.91 8.43 -24.22
C HIS A 65 4.05 7.32 -25.26
N GLU A 66 2.92 6.79 -25.75
CA GLU A 66 2.94 6.13 -27.04
C GLU A 66 3.01 7.20 -28.13
N GLU A 67 3.95 7.05 -29.06
CA GLU A 67 4.02 7.84 -30.28
C GLU A 67 2.65 7.86 -30.97
N GLU A 68 2.18 9.06 -31.34
CA GLU A 68 0.87 9.30 -31.94
C GLU A 68 0.64 8.43 -33.18
N ALA A 69 -0.02 7.29 -33.01
CA ALA A 69 -0.75 6.66 -34.09
C ALA A 69 -2.03 7.49 -34.31
N THR A 70 -1.95 8.48 -35.20
CA THR A 70 -3.09 9.22 -35.73
C THR A 70 -4.16 8.25 -36.22
N ASN A 71 -5.30 8.19 -35.54
CA ASN A 71 -6.57 7.78 -36.13
C ASN A 71 -7.70 8.53 -35.42
N ASN A 72 -8.34 9.41 -36.20
CA ASN A 72 -9.62 10.04 -35.90
C ASN A 72 -10.64 8.97 -35.50
N ASP A 73 -11.19 9.07 -34.29
CA ASP A 73 -12.60 8.77 -34.09
C ASP A 73 -13.15 9.56 -32.90
N GLU A 74 -14.33 10.14 -33.12
CA GLU A 74 -14.97 11.13 -32.29
C GLU A 74 -15.60 10.48 -31.03
N THR A 75 -15.54 11.22 -29.92
CA THR A 75 -16.52 11.20 -28.83
C THR A 75 -16.74 9.87 -28.10
N LYS A 76 -15.94 9.62 -27.06
CA LYS A 76 -16.42 8.93 -25.85
C LYS A 76 -15.99 9.71 -24.61
N SER A 77 -16.97 10.30 -23.95
CA SER A 77 -16.86 10.86 -22.61
C SER A 77 -16.16 9.87 -21.68
N SER A 78 -15.03 10.32 -21.14
CA SER A 78 -14.30 9.64 -20.06
C SER A 78 -15.19 9.59 -18.83
N GLU A 79 -15.91 8.48 -18.65
CA GLU A 79 -16.56 8.16 -17.39
C GLU A 79 -15.46 7.82 -16.38
N THR A 80 -15.05 8.84 -15.63
CA THR A 80 -14.29 8.64 -14.41
C THR A 80 -15.13 7.78 -13.48
N ILE A 81 -14.59 6.65 -13.01
CA ILE A 81 -15.24 5.81 -11.99
C ILE A 81 -15.15 6.58 -10.68
N ASP A 82 -16.11 7.48 -10.48
CA ASP A 82 -16.25 8.29 -9.27
C ASP A 82 -16.68 7.38 -8.12
N THR A 83 -15.69 6.89 -7.38
CA THR A 83 -15.88 6.03 -6.22
C THR A 83 -16.21 6.91 -5.02
N CYS A 84 -17.53 7.02 -4.75
CA CYS A 84 -18.19 7.53 -3.54
C CYS A 84 -17.26 8.10 -2.44
N THR A 85 -17.19 9.43 -2.41
CA THR A 85 -16.35 10.29 -1.57
C THR A 85 -16.76 10.40 -0.09
N GLU A 86 -17.82 9.71 0.37
CA GLU A 86 -18.35 9.90 1.74
C GLU A 86 -17.53 9.24 2.85
N SER A 87 -16.58 8.34 2.54
CA SER A 87 -15.81 7.60 3.54
C SER A 87 -14.30 7.93 3.58
N GLU A 88 -13.84 8.85 2.73
CA GLU A 88 -12.42 9.20 2.61
C GLU A 88 -11.95 10.12 3.76
N ILE A 89 -10.79 9.80 4.34
CA ILE A 89 -10.14 10.57 5.40
C ILE A 89 -9.33 11.71 4.76
N SER A 90 -9.80 12.94 4.91
CA SER A 90 -9.12 14.14 4.39
C SER A 90 -8.26 14.86 5.44
N SER A 91 -8.54 14.67 6.73
CA SER A 91 -7.82 15.32 7.83
C SER A 91 -6.55 14.56 8.20
N ALA A 92 -5.41 15.27 8.26
CA ALA A 92 -4.14 14.74 8.71
C ALA A 92 -4.21 14.19 10.14
N GLN A 93 -4.83 14.95 11.05
CA GLN A 93 -5.01 14.53 12.44
C GLN A 93 -5.82 13.22 12.54
N GLU A 94 -6.83 13.07 11.69
CA GLU A 94 -7.65 11.88 11.68
C GLU A 94 -6.94 10.67 11.07
N ALA A 95 -6.20 10.87 9.97
CA ALA A 95 -5.34 9.86 9.38
C ALA A 95 -4.29 9.36 10.38
N ARG A 96 -3.59 10.28 11.05
CA ARG A 96 -2.62 9.98 12.11
C ARG A 96 -3.26 9.13 13.21
N ASN A 97 -4.44 9.55 13.69
CA ASN A 97 -5.18 8.86 14.74
C ASN A 97 -5.60 7.44 14.32
N VAL A 98 -6.04 7.23 13.08
CA VAL A 98 -6.37 5.88 12.56
C VAL A 98 -5.14 4.99 12.49
N LEU A 99 -4.02 5.51 11.97
CA LEU A 99 -2.77 4.74 11.86
C LEU A 99 -2.23 4.38 13.25
N GLN A 100 -2.20 5.33 14.19
CA GLN A 100 -1.73 5.11 15.56
C GLN A 100 -2.60 4.13 16.36
N LYS A 101 -3.91 4.10 16.11
CA LYS A 101 -4.86 3.21 16.82
C LYS A 101 -5.10 1.88 16.10
N SER A 102 -4.36 1.59 15.03
CA SER A 102 -4.46 0.31 14.35
C SER A 102 -3.84 -0.79 15.21
N HIS A 103 -4.62 -1.85 15.47
CA HIS A 103 -4.19 -2.99 16.28
C HIS A 103 -3.79 -4.21 15.43
N LEU A 104 -4.09 -4.17 14.13
CA LEU A 104 -3.81 -5.22 13.17
C LEU A 104 -3.70 -4.61 11.79
N ILE A 105 -2.72 -5.08 11.00
CA ILE A 105 -2.57 -4.72 9.59
C ILE A 105 -2.80 -5.95 8.73
N VAL A 106 -3.68 -5.83 7.74
CA VAL A 106 -4.09 -6.94 6.88
C VAL A 106 -3.83 -6.57 5.42
N GLY A 107 -2.98 -7.33 4.74
CA GLY A 107 -2.75 -7.25 3.30
C GLY A 107 -3.34 -8.46 2.59
N LEU A 108 -4.34 -8.26 1.74
CA LEU A 108 -4.94 -9.33 0.92
C LEU A 108 -4.63 -9.04 -0.54
N HIS A 109 -3.83 -9.89 -1.17
CA HIS A 109 -3.35 -9.68 -2.55
C HIS A 109 -2.70 -8.29 -2.71
N CYS A 110 -1.88 -7.92 -1.73
CA CYS A 110 -1.13 -6.67 -1.75
C CYS A 110 0.06 -6.81 -2.70
N ASP A 111 -0.20 -6.61 -3.98
CA ASP A 111 0.72 -6.75 -5.12
C ASP A 111 2.15 -6.25 -4.84
N GLN A 112 2.46 -5.00 -5.16
CA GLN A 112 3.79 -4.43 -4.96
C GLN A 112 4.08 -4.13 -3.50
N ALA A 113 3.04 -3.88 -2.69
CA ALA A 113 3.11 -3.38 -1.33
C ALA A 113 3.34 -4.45 -0.23
N ALA A 114 3.50 -5.73 -0.59
CA ALA A 114 3.62 -6.80 0.40
C ALA A 114 4.80 -6.60 1.37
N GLY A 115 5.95 -6.13 0.88
CA GLY A 115 7.14 -5.92 1.73
C GLY A 115 6.98 -4.72 2.64
N GLU A 116 6.39 -3.67 2.11
CA GLU A 116 6.18 -2.36 2.71
C GLU A 116 5.19 -2.46 3.86
N ILE A 117 4.13 -3.27 3.71
CA ILE A 117 3.20 -3.61 4.80
C ILE A 117 3.95 -4.28 5.95
N VAL A 118 4.80 -5.26 5.66
CA VAL A 118 5.57 -5.98 6.69
C VAL A 118 6.53 -5.05 7.40
N ASP A 119 7.21 -4.17 6.66
CA ASP A 119 8.15 -3.20 7.23
C ASP A 119 7.48 -2.19 8.13
N PHE A 120 6.38 -1.62 7.66
CA PHE A 120 5.59 -0.69 8.43
C PHE A 120 5.08 -1.34 9.73
N ALA A 121 4.50 -2.53 9.63
CA ALA A 121 3.96 -3.25 10.79
C ALA A 121 5.06 -3.63 11.80
N SER A 122 6.19 -4.11 11.30
CA SER A 122 7.33 -4.52 12.12
C SER A 122 7.96 -3.33 12.84
N ALA A 123 8.18 -2.21 12.13
CA ALA A 123 8.72 -0.98 12.71
C ALA A 123 7.82 -0.39 13.80
N LYS A 124 6.50 -0.60 13.69
CA LYS A 124 5.51 -0.10 14.67
C LYS A 124 5.12 -1.14 15.72
N ASN A 125 5.69 -2.34 15.65
CA ASN A 125 5.33 -3.47 16.50
C ASN A 125 3.81 -3.76 16.50
N ILE A 126 3.17 -3.62 15.34
CA ILE A 126 1.75 -3.93 15.15
C ILE A 126 1.65 -5.35 14.58
N PRO A 127 0.80 -6.23 15.14
CA PRO A 127 0.50 -7.52 14.53
C PRO A 127 0.03 -7.35 13.09
N TRP A 128 0.41 -8.28 12.21
CA TRP A 128 0.08 -8.19 10.80
C TRP A 128 -0.18 -9.56 10.18
N CYS A 129 -0.92 -9.57 9.08
CA CYS A 129 -1.04 -10.72 8.19
C CYS A 129 -1.10 -10.30 6.72
N VAL A 130 -0.38 -11.02 5.87
CA VAL A 130 -0.25 -10.74 4.45
C VAL A 130 -0.48 -12.03 3.67
N VAL A 131 -1.39 -11.99 2.69
CA VAL A 131 -1.56 -13.03 1.66
C VAL A 131 -0.90 -12.52 0.38
N PRO A 132 0.36 -12.88 0.10
CA PRO A 132 1.04 -12.46 -1.12
C PRO A 132 0.50 -13.20 -2.35
N CYS A 133 0.64 -12.60 -3.52
CA CYS A 133 0.22 -13.16 -4.82
C CYS A 133 1.36 -13.19 -5.85
N CYS A 134 1.87 -12.00 -6.19
CA CYS A 134 2.80 -11.75 -7.29
C CYS A 134 4.19 -11.34 -6.77
N THR A 135 5.25 -11.83 -7.41
CA THR A 135 6.63 -11.55 -7.00
C THR A 135 7.15 -10.22 -7.50
N TYR A 136 6.66 -9.77 -8.67
CA TYR A 136 7.17 -8.60 -9.40
C TYR A 136 8.71 -8.62 -9.49
N SER A 137 9.29 -9.79 -9.80
CA SER A 137 10.74 -10.04 -9.66
C SER A 137 11.63 -9.19 -10.58
N GLU A 138 11.09 -8.64 -11.66
CA GLU A 138 11.79 -7.68 -12.52
C GLU A 138 11.92 -6.32 -11.82
N MET A 139 10.81 -5.81 -11.29
CA MET A 139 10.78 -4.55 -10.53
C MET A 139 11.54 -4.65 -9.21
N PHE A 140 11.37 -5.75 -8.49
CA PHE A 140 12.05 -6.00 -7.22
C PHE A 140 13.25 -6.93 -7.38
N SER A 141 14.06 -6.68 -8.40
CA SER A 141 15.22 -7.51 -8.74
C SER A 141 16.27 -7.58 -7.61
N CYS A 142 16.26 -6.60 -6.71
CA CYS A 142 17.10 -6.51 -5.52
C CYS A 142 16.63 -7.37 -4.33
N ARG A 143 15.39 -7.89 -4.33
CA ARG A 143 14.90 -8.75 -3.24
C ARG A 143 15.68 -10.07 -3.23
N LYS A 144 16.27 -10.37 -2.08
CA LYS A 144 17.03 -11.59 -1.83
C LYS A 144 16.64 -12.20 -0.50
N LEU A 145 16.60 -13.53 -0.46
CA LEU A 145 16.53 -14.32 0.76
C LEU A 145 17.82 -14.13 1.58
N ALA A 146 17.79 -14.55 2.84
CA ALA A 146 18.93 -14.47 3.76
C ALA A 146 20.17 -15.22 3.25
N ASP A 147 20.00 -16.27 2.45
CA ASP A 147 21.07 -17.03 1.81
C ASP A 147 21.63 -16.36 0.53
N GLY A 148 21.07 -15.20 0.13
CA GLY A 148 21.43 -14.45 -1.07
C GLY A 148 20.66 -14.83 -2.34
N THR A 149 19.79 -15.85 -2.30
CA THR A 149 18.96 -16.28 -3.43
C THR A 149 17.97 -15.19 -3.84
N ARG A 150 17.84 -14.93 -5.14
CA ARG A 150 16.89 -13.91 -5.66
C ARG A 150 15.44 -14.36 -5.49
N VAL A 151 14.57 -13.42 -5.14
CA VAL A 151 13.13 -13.65 -5.02
C VAL A 151 12.48 -13.60 -6.41
N THR A 152 12.28 -14.78 -7.00
CA THR A 152 11.71 -14.92 -8.35
C THR A 152 10.47 -15.81 -8.40
N SER A 153 10.24 -16.64 -7.36
CA SER A 153 9.10 -17.54 -7.26
C SER A 153 8.17 -17.14 -6.11
N TYR A 154 6.94 -17.65 -6.16
CA TYR A 154 5.96 -17.45 -5.09
C TYR A 154 6.47 -17.94 -3.72
N ASP A 155 7.11 -19.12 -3.70
CA ASP A 155 7.67 -19.66 -2.47
C ASP A 155 8.85 -18.82 -1.95
N HIS A 156 9.67 -18.26 -2.85
CA HIS A 156 10.71 -17.30 -2.43
C HIS A 156 10.07 -16.05 -1.81
N LEU A 157 8.97 -15.53 -2.36
CA LEU A 157 8.32 -14.35 -1.78
C LEU A 157 7.76 -14.64 -0.38
N VAL A 158 7.12 -15.80 -0.19
CA VAL A 158 6.62 -16.21 1.12
C VAL A 158 7.76 -16.35 2.13
N GLN A 159 8.85 -17.01 1.74
CA GLN A 159 10.04 -17.14 2.59
C GLN A 159 10.67 -15.77 2.88
N TRP A 160 10.80 -14.92 1.87
CA TRP A 160 11.36 -13.58 2.00
C TRP A 160 10.57 -12.75 3.02
N LEU A 161 9.23 -12.76 2.95
CA LEU A 161 8.37 -12.06 3.93
C LEU A 161 8.51 -12.65 5.33
N GLN A 162 8.65 -13.97 5.45
CA GLN A 162 8.87 -14.64 6.73
C GLN A 162 10.22 -14.25 7.36
N GLU A 163 11.27 -14.09 6.55
CA GLU A 163 12.61 -13.70 7.01
C GLU A 163 12.69 -12.25 7.50
N ARG A 164 11.71 -11.39 7.16
CA ARG A 164 11.69 -9.97 7.57
C ARG A 164 11.34 -9.73 9.03
N ASP A 165 10.55 -10.62 9.64
CA ASP A 165 10.14 -10.51 11.04
C ASP A 165 10.38 -11.86 11.75
N PRO A 166 11.24 -11.93 12.77
CA PRO A 166 11.51 -13.16 13.51
C PRO A 166 10.28 -13.81 14.16
N ARG A 167 9.19 -13.05 14.34
CA ARG A 167 7.91 -13.54 14.88
C ARG A 167 7.01 -14.14 13.80
N ALA A 168 7.35 -13.96 12.53
CA ALA A 168 6.51 -14.35 11.41
C ALA A 168 6.30 -15.87 11.35
N LYS A 169 5.05 -16.25 11.11
CA LYS A 169 4.59 -17.61 10.89
C LYS A 169 3.89 -17.69 9.55
N VAL A 170 3.81 -18.90 9.00
CA VAL A 170 3.11 -19.19 7.76
C VAL A 170 1.97 -20.16 8.04
N ALA A 171 0.80 -19.89 7.48
CA ALA A 171 -0.33 -20.82 7.45
C ALA A 171 -0.93 -20.90 6.05
N THR A 172 -1.71 -21.94 5.80
CA THR A 172 -2.48 -22.10 4.56
C THR A 172 -3.95 -21.84 4.85
N LEU A 173 -4.56 -20.95 4.08
CA LEU A 173 -5.97 -20.62 4.15
C LEU A 173 -6.77 -21.57 3.24
N ASP A 174 -8.01 -21.85 3.63
CA ASP A 174 -8.97 -22.64 2.83
C ASP A 174 -9.60 -21.75 1.75
N MET A 175 -8.77 -21.36 0.77
CA MET A 175 -9.16 -20.54 -0.38
C MET A 175 -8.42 -21.01 -1.64
N GLU A 176 -9.03 -20.77 -2.78
CA GLU A 176 -8.45 -21.08 -4.10
C GLU A 176 -7.34 -20.09 -4.48
N GLY A 177 -6.39 -20.53 -5.32
CA GLY A 177 -5.31 -19.69 -5.81
C GLY A 177 -4.13 -19.58 -4.83
N LYS A 178 -3.60 -18.37 -4.65
CA LYS A 178 -2.51 -18.09 -3.71
C LYS A 178 -3.09 -17.98 -2.30
N ASN A 179 -2.79 -18.97 -1.46
CA ASN A 179 -3.49 -19.17 -0.19
C ASN A 179 -2.56 -19.28 1.02
N LYS A 180 -1.25 -19.05 0.87
CA LYS A 180 -0.36 -18.93 2.03
C LYS A 180 -0.52 -17.54 2.64
N VAL A 181 -0.72 -17.48 3.95
CA VAL A 181 -0.68 -16.25 4.74
C VAL A 181 0.59 -16.23 5.57
N VAL A 182 1.33 -15.12 5.52
CA VAL A 182 2.44 -14.83 6.43
C VAL A 182 1.91 -13.86 7.49
N TYR A 183 2.12 -14.15 8.77
CA TYR A 183 1.50 -13.37 9.84
C TYR A 183 2.32 -13.36 11.14
N THR A 184 2.05 -12.39 11.99
CA THR A 184 2.54 -12.32 13.37
C THR A 184 1.38 -12.40 14.37
N LEU A 185 1.69 -12.84 15.59
CA LEU A 185 0.75 -12.81 16.71
C LEU A 185 1.13 -11.65 17.65
N PRO A 186 0.17 -11.14 18.45
CA PRO A 186 0.43 -10.12 19.48
C PRO A 186 1.50 -10.54 20.49
#